data_AF-A0AAN8FF27-F1
#
_entry.id   AF-A0AAN8FF27-F1
#
_cell.length_a   1.000
_cell.length_b   1.000
_cell.length_c   1.000
_cell.angle_alpha   90.00
_cell.angle_beta   90.00
_cell.angle_gamma   90.00
#
_symmetry.space_group_name_H-M   'P 1'
#
loop_
_entity.id
_entity.type
_entity.pdbx_description
1 polymer ?
#
loop_
_entity_poly.entity_id
_entity_poly.type
_entity_poly.pdbx_seq_one_letter_code
_entity_poly.pdbx_strand_id
1 'polypeptide(L)'
;KELFEIHLRIPDPVEVASSIVIFEGRCRSYFAGHDSIHTLISNRIPVPVQQFLLPTIKGTMVLAEGYHRLPMLLMLPANLPGSFDGKYGAIAYRIVVK
;
A
#
# COMPACT_ATOMS: atom_id res chain seq x y z
N LYS A 1 4.40 2.01 -16.25
CA LYS A 1 5.22 1.96 -15.00
C LYS A 1 4.88 3.25 -14.31
N GLU A 2 4.17 3.19 -13.19
CA GLU A 2 3.69 4.41 -12.54
C GLU A 2 4.65 4.76 -11.41
N LEU A 3 5.17 5.99 -11.47
CA LEU A 3 5.95 6.58 -10.40
C LEU A 3 4.99 7.31 -9.47
N PHE A 4 5.08 7.04 -8.17
CA PHE A 4 4.34 7.79 -7.16
C PHE A 4 5.24 8.04 -5.95
N GLU A 5 4.89 9.05 -5.16
CA GLU A 5 5.68 9.44 -4.00
C GLU A 5 4.83 9.36 -2.74
N ILE A 6 5.40 8.79 -1.68
CA ILE A 6 4.77 8.78 -0.36
C ILE A 6 5.38 9.91 0.46
N HIS A 7 4.52 10.80 0.96
CA HIS A 7 4.90 11.91 1.81
C HIS A 7 4.55 11.52 3.25
N LEU A 8 5.57 11.32 4.08
CA LEU A 8 5.38 11.04 5.49
C LEU A 8 5.75 12.27 6.31
N ARG A 9 4.89 12.62 7.26
CA ARG A 9 5.20 13.58 8.32
C ARG A 9 5.32 12.79 9.61
N ILE A 10 6.53 12.76 10.16
CA ILE A 10 6.85 12.05 11.39
C ILE A 10 6.94 13.10 12.50
N PRO A 11 6.00 13.12 13.45
CA PRO A 11 5.97 14.13 14.52
C PRO A 11 7.02 13.89 15.60
N ASP A 12 7.43 12.64 15.82
CA ASP A 12 8.43 12.22 16.79
C ASP A 12 9.20 11.01 16.23
N PRO A 13 10.46 10.77 16.61
CA PRO A 13 11.21 9.61 16.11
C PRO A 13 10.50 8.29 16.38
N VAL A 14 10.28 7.48 15.34
CA VAL A 14 9.54 6.21 15.42
C VAL A 14 10.39 5.02 15.00
N GLU A 15 10.27 3.91 15.72
CA GLU A 15 10.82 2.64 15.29
C GLU A 15 9.99 2.06 14.15
N VAL A 16 10.66 1.59 13.09
CA VAL A 16 9.98 1.07 11.89
C VAL A 16 9.83 -0.45 12.02
N ALA A 17 8.64 -0.91 12.39
CA ALA A 17 8.32 -2.34 12.47
C ALA A 17 8.16 -2.98 11.08
N SER A 18 7.59 -2.25 10.12
CA SER A 18 7.47 -2.67 8.73
C SER A 18 7.41 -1.46 7.80
N SER A 19 7.89 -1.62 6.57
CA SER A 19 7.85 -0.60 5.52
C SER A 19 7.26 -1.18 4.24
N ILE A 20 5.96 -1.42 4.21
CA ILE A 20 5.30 -2.11 3.09
C ILE A 20 4.10 -1.30 2.59
N VAL A 21 4.05 -1.13 1.29
CA VAL A 21 2.86 -0.64 0.60
C VAL A 21 2.16 -1.82 -0.05
N ILE A 22 0.83 -1.86 0.02
CA ILE A 22 0.02 -2.90 -0.58
C ILE A 22 -0.79 -2.29 -1.70
N PHE A 23 -0.57 -2.78 -2.93
CA PHE A 23 -1.49 -2.56 -4.03
C PHE A 23 -2.56 -3.65 -4.00
N GLU A 24 -3.80 -3.26 -3.73
CA GLU A 24 -4.92 -4.17 -3.54
C GLU A 24 -6.02 -3.88 -4.55
N GLY A 25 -6.51 -4.92 -5.22
CA GLY A 25 -7.74 -4.88 -6.01
C GLY A 25 -8.81 -5.72 -5.34
N ARG A 26 -9.99 -5.15 -5.12
CA ARG A 26 -11.14 -5.86 -4.55
C ARG A 26 -12.34 -5.77 -5.49
N CYS A 27 -13.11 -6.84 -5.53
CA CYS A 27 -14.43 -6.88 -6.14
C CYS A 27 -15.47 -7.01 -5.02
N ARG A 28 -16.47 -6.13 -4.98
CA ARG A 28 -17.67 -6.31 -4.17
C ARG A 28 -18.81 -6.70 -5.10
N SER A 29 -19.52 -7.77 -4.77
CA SER A 29 -20.67 -8.25 -5.53
C SER A 29 -21.85 -8.50 -4.60
N TYR A 30 -23.06 -8.25 -5.12
CA TYR A 30 -24.30 -8.52 -4.42
C TYR A 30 -25.17 -9.48 -5.23
N PHE A 31 -25.49 -10.64 -4.67
CA PHE A 31 -26.29 -11.67 -5.32
C PHE A 31 -27.20 -12.39 -4.32
N ALA A 32 -28.48 -12.55 -4.67
CA ALA A 32 -29.47 -13.30 -3.89
C ALA A 32 -29.57 -12.90 -2.39
N GLY A 33 -29.40 -11.63 -2.06
CA GLY A 33 -29.43 -11.17 -0.66
C GLY A 33 -28.06 -11.16 0.03
N HIS A 34 -27.03 -11.73 -0.59
CA HIS A 34 -25.69 -11.83 -0.05
C HIS A 34 -24.76 -10.77 -0.64
N ASP A 35 -24.02 -10.08 0.23
CA ASP A 35 -22.95 -9.15 -0.12
C ASP A 35 -21.60 -9.80 0.16
N SER A 36 -20.74 -9.87 -0.85
CA SER A 36 -19.45 -10.55 -0.79
C SER A 36 -18.34 -9.63 -1.29
N ILE A 37 -17.16 -9.72 -0.65
CA ILE A 37 -15.97 -8.99 -1.09
C ILE A 37 -14.84 -9.99 -1.36
N HIS A 38 -14.32 -9.95 -2.59
CA HIS A 38 -13.25 -10.81 -3.07
C HIS A 38 -11.97 -10.00 -3.34
N THR A 39 -10.82 -10.54 -2.97
CA THR A 39 -9.52 -9.96 -3.32
C THR A 39 -9.08 -10.50 -4.68
N LEU A 40 -8.91 -9.60 -5.64
CA LEU A 40 -8.46 -9.93 -7.00
C LEU A 40 -6.94 -9.94 -7.08
N ILE A 41 -6.30 -9.00 -6.37
CA ILE A 41 -4.85 -8.90 -6.28
C ILE A 41 -4.45 -8.27 -4.94
N SER A 42 -3.31 -8.72 -4.41
CA SER A 42 -2.68 -8.14 -3.22
C SER A 42 -1.16 -8.22 -3.37
N ASN A 43 -0.56 -7.18 -3.93
CA ASN A 43 0.88 -7.09 -4.13
C ASN A 43 1.53 -6.29 -3.00
N ARG A 44 2.50 -6.90 -2.33
CA ARG A 44 3.31 -6.24 -1.30
C ARG A 44 4.54 -5.63 -1.96
N ILE A 45 4.73 -4.33 -1.77
CA ILE A 45 5.78 -3.53 -2.37
C ILE A 45 6.65 -3.01 -1.23
N PRO A 46 7.89 -3.49 -1.09
CA PRO A 46 8.83 -2.99 -0.09
C PRO A 46 9.11 -1.50 -0.33
N VAL A 47 9.08 -0.71 0.74
CA VAL A 47 9.44 0.71 0.71
C VAL A 47 10.89 0.86 1.15
N PRO A 48 11.77 1.47 0.32
CA PRO A 48 13.20 1.61 0.61
C PRO A 48 13.45 2.70 1.66
N VAL A 49 13.09 2.41 2.91
CA VAL A 49 13.24 3.34 4.03
C VAL A 49 14.64 3.36 4.63
N GLN A 50 15.51 2.39 4.30
CA GLN A 50 16.81 2.21 4.98
C GLN A 50 17.66 3.48 5.00
N GLN A 51 17.64 4.27 3.92
CA GLN A 51 18.42 5.51 3.81
C GLN A 51 17.95 6.63 4.76
N PHE A 52 16.76 6.51 5.35
CA PHE A 52 16.19 7.48 6.28
C PHE A 52 16.27 7.01 7.74
N LEU A 53 16.76 5.80 7.98
CA LEU A 53 16.83 5.24 9.33
C LEU A 53 18.10 5.72 10.03
N LEU A 54 17.93 6.17 11.27
CA LEU A 54 19.02 6.58 12.15
C LEU A 54 19.24 5.53 13.25
N PRO A 55 20.50 5.17 13.54
CA PRO A 55 20.81 4.28 14.65
C PRO A 55 20.58 4.98 15.99
N THR A 56 20.05 4.24 16.96
CA THR A 56 19.93 4.72 18.34
C THR A 56 20.98 4.07 19.24
N ILE A 57 21.22 4.69 20.40
CA ILE A 57 22.10 4.12 21.45
C ILE A 57 21.62 2.76 21.98
N LYS A 58 20.35 2.40 21.73
CA LYS A 58 19.76 1.11 22.12
C LYS A 58 19.94 0.03 21.04
N GLY A 59 20.62 0.35 19.94
CA GLY A 59 20.82 -0.56 18.81
C GLY A 59 19.60 -0.72 17.91
N THR A 60 18.55 0.10 18.08
CA THR A 60 17.39 0.12 17.20
C THR A 60 17.55 1.16 16.09
N MET A 61 16.81 0.99 14.99
CA MET A 61 16.79 1.92 13.88
C MET A 61 15.47 2.70 13.90
N VAL A 62 15.54 4.03 13.86
CA VAL A 62 14.36 4.90 13.92
C VAL A 62 14.28 5.79 12.69
N LEU A 63 13.06 6.08 12.25
CA LEU A 63 12.79 7.15 11.31
C LEU A 63 12.75 8.47 12.09
N ALA A 64 13.57 9.43 11.68
CA ALA A 64 13.68 10.72 12.37
C ALA A 64 12.39 11.55 12.29
N GLU A 65 12.21 12.47 13.24
CA GLU A 65 11.21 13.53 13.11
C GLU A 65 11.41 14.32 11.81
N GLY A 66 10.30 14.73 11.19
CA GLY A 66 10.31 15.61 10.03
C GLY A 66 9.52 15.09 8.85
N TYR A 67 9.80 15.66 7.68
CA TYR A 67 9.15 15.31 6.41
C TYR A 67 10.04 14.40 5.58
N HIS A 68 9.51 13.24 5.20
CA HIS A 68 10.20 12.24 4.39
C HIS A 68 9.45 12.02 3.08
N ARG A 69 10.20 11.95 1.98
CA ARG A 69 9.67 11.70 0.63
C ARG A 69 10.23 10.39 0.12
N LEU A 70 9.35 9.42 -0.10
CA LEU A 70 9.73 8.06 -0.47
C LEU A 70 9.29 7.81 -1.92
N PRO A 71 10.23 7.80 -2.88
CA PRO A 71 9.89 7.49 -4.26
C PRO A 71 9.55 6.01 -4.40
N MET A 72 8.43 5.72 -5.06
CA MET A 72 7.92 4.37 -5.25
C MET A 72 7.65 4.10 -6.72
N LEU A 73 7.93 2.87 -7.13
CA LEU A 73 7.61 2.35 -8.45
C LEU A 73 6.53 1.28 -8.33
N LEU A 74 5.37 1.52 -8.92
CA LEU A 74 4.33 0.50 -9.08
C LEU A 74 4.33 -0.02 -10.53
N MET A 75 4.51 -1.32 -10.65
CA MET A 75 4.23 -2.05 -11.87
C MET A 75 2.81 -2.64 -11.77
N LEU A 76 1.86 -1.97 -12.42
CA LEU A 76 0.51 -2.51 -12.57
C LEU A 76 0.58 -3.79 -13.42
N PRO A 77 0.00 -4.92 -12.97
CA PRO A 77 -0.14 -6.10 -13.81
C PRO A 77 -0.93 -5.79 -15.07
N ALA A 78 -0.58 -6.43 -16.18
CA ALA A 78 -1.29 -6.24 -17.46
C ALA A 78 -2.74 -6.76 -17.42
N ASN A 79 -3.00 -7.79 -16.59
CA ASN A 79 -4.27 -8.52 -16.57
C ASN A 79 -5.16 -8.12 -15.38
N LEU A 80 -5.29 -6.82 -15.12
CA LEU A 80 -6.23 -6.34 -14.10
C LEU A 80 -7.65 -6.33 -14.66
N PRO A 81 -8.61 -7.04 -14.04
CA PRO A 81 -10.00 -7.01 -14.48
C PRO A 81 -10.61 -5.61 -14.36
N GLY A 82 -10.97 -5.01 -15.49
CA GLY A 82 -11.59 -3.69 -15.56
C GLY A 82 -13.12 -3.69 -15.48
N SER A 83 -13.75 -4.85 -15.62
CA SER A 83 -15.19 -5.00 -15.68
C SER A 83 -15.67 -6.11 -14.76
N PHE A 84 -16.85 -5.91 -14.20
CA PHE A 84 -17.60 -6.93 -13.46
C PHE A 84 -18.81 -7.33 -14.30
N ASP A 85 -19.01 -8.64 -14.44
CA ASP A 85 -20.22 -9.19 -15.07
C ASP A 85 -21.19 -9.65 -13.98
N GLY A 86 -22.33 -8.96 -13.90
CA GLY A 86 -23.36 -9.22 -12.91
C GLY A 86 -24.26 -7.99 -12.69
N LYS A 87 -25.43 -8.22 -12.10
CA LYS A 87 -26.44 -7.17 -11.93
C LYS A 87 -26.00 -6.06 -10.97
N TYR A 88 -25.27 -6.41 -9.91
CA TYR A 88 -24.81 -5.48 -8.89
C TYR A 88 -23.40 -5.85 -8.42
N GLY A 89 -22.42 -5.00 -8.72
CA GLY A 89 -21.06 -5.15 -8.23
C GLY A 89 -20.14 -4.02 -8.69
N ALA A 90 -18.97 -3.93 -8.08
CA ALA A 90 -17.95 -2.94 -8.40
C ALA A 90 -16.55 -3.51 -8.14
N ILE A 91 -15.61 -3.14 -9.01
CA ILE A 91 -14.18 -3.39 -8.84
C ILE A 91 -13.51 -2.10 -8.41
N ALA A 92 -12.68 -2.16 -7.38
CA ALA A 92 -11.91 -1.03 -6.89
C ALA A 92 -10.46 -1.44 -6.64
N TYR A 93 -9.54 -0.59 -7.09
CA TYR A 93 -8.10 -0.71 -6.84
C TYR A 93 -7.66 0.40 -5.91
N ARG A 94 -6.78 0.08 -4.95
CA ARG A 94 -6.25 1.04 -3.98
C ARG A 94 -4.81 0.74 -3.61
N ILE A 95 -4.12 1.78 -3.15
CA ILE A 95 -2.81 1.68 -2.51
C ILE A 95 -3.02 1.86 -1.00
N VAL A 96 -2.55 0.90 -0.22
CA VAL A 96 -2.62 0.92 1.25
C VAL A 96 -1.20 0.99 1.79
N VAL A 97 -0.87 2.07 2.49
CA VAL A 97 0.41 2.22 3.20
C VAL A 97 0.25 1.60 4.58
N LYS A 98 1.13 0.67 4.97
CA LYS A 98 1.11 -0.02 6.27
C LYS A 98 2.43 0.08 7.00
#